data_AF-A0A6A7BPT2-F1
#
_entry.id   AF-A0A6A7BPT2-F1
#
_cell.length_a   1.000
_cell.length_b   1.000
_cell.length_c   1.000
_cell.angle_alpha   90.00
_cell.angle_beta   90.00
_cell.angle_gamma   90.00
#
_symmetry.space_group_name_H-M   'P 1'
#
loop_
_entity.id
_entity.type
_entity.pdbx_description
1 polymer ?
#
loop_
_entity_poly.entity_id
_entity_poly.type
_entity_poly.pdbx_seq_one_letter_code
_entity_poly.pdbx_strand_id
1 'polypeptide(L)'
;MAEQLEVKDAYKVDESSFPYIYEENVAVPLKTSSQGIIRCNVYRPKSTKQGTKLPVLVTYGPYGKDIHYKDFHGKSYSEVNSEHHSDHSAWETPDPGFWTNHDYIIVRADERGLGQSPGFLDTMSRGTSECFFDVVEWAADQPWSSGKVGLLGISYYAGSQWRVAARKPKGLAAVIPWEGMSDYYRDRCRHGGILSDKFIDFWWNRQVITNQYGRPGRAERNWGPDTVDGSLSEEVRAKNRQDQTIDTAAFKFRDETYFASKEYDMSDIEVPLLSVGNWGGILLHLRGNIEGYAHAGSEFKYLRMITGRHDLPFYYKEEVEIQRSFLDAFLKDDDRVGWSAKGKLPPVDMVLRKGDVGFNDAEAEKIYTRRTENEWPIARTRYTKFYLTPAQTLTPVQPITNRPQKLSYEALGTLDNPKLIQFTTAPFEEETEITGHIVAHLNVSLSPHATGPTPSDIDLFLTLRYISPGGKEVHYTGTAGDPIPLAKGWLRVSFRKTNPNHPKHREYLPWRDYFSTDVQPVIPGDVYPVDVEVWPTNVIVEKGGKIVFEISSGDTQGSGIFQHNHPEDRSEAKLAGLNHLHFGEKLVNYVTLPIVPPK
;
A
#
# COMPACT_ATOMS: atom_id res chain seq x y z
N MET A 1 10.59 12.88 37.81
CA MET A 1 10.91 13.53 36.52
C MET A 1 11.08 12.42 35.51
N ALA A 2 10.45 12.50 34.33
CA ALA A 2 10.63 11.45 33.33
C ALA A 2 12.11 11.39 32.91
N GLU A 3 12.68 10.19 32.85
CA GLU A 3 14.02 9.95 32.34
C GLU A 3 14.10 10.54 30.92
N GLN A 4 14.99 11.52 30.71
CA GLN A 4 15.25 12.11 29.39
C GLN A 4 16.75 11.98 29.13
N LEU A 5 17.09 11.51 27.93
CA LEU A 5 18.48 11.44 27.50
C LEU A 5 18.94 12.81 27.01
N GLU A 6 20.16 13.18 27.38
CA GLU A 6 20.85 14.33 26.78
C GLU A 6 21.23 13.99 25.33
N VAL A 7 20.87 14.88 24.40
CA VAL A 7 21.20 14.71 22.98
C VAL A 7 22.68 15.01 22.79
N LYS A 8 23.46 13.99 22.42
CA LYS A 8 24.90 14.09 22.18
C LYS A 8 25.19 14.49 20.74
N ASP A 9 26.28 15.23 20.55
CA ASP A 9 26.90 15.34 19.24
C ASP A 9 27.56 14.01 18.88
N ALA A 10 27.01 13.35 17.86
CA ALA A 10 27.45 12.06 17.38
C ALA A 10 27.88 12.10 15.90
N TYR A 11 28.02 13.31 15.36
CA TYR A 11 28.34 13.52 13.95
C TYR A 11 29.75 13.00 13.62
N LYS A 12 29.86 12.18 12.58
CA LYS A 12 31.14 11.69 12.06
C LYS A 12 31.17 11.75 10.54
N VAL A 13 32.38 11.85 9.99
CA VAL A 13 32.61 11.84 8.54
C VAL A 13 33.66 10.78 8.21
N ASP A 14 33.34 9.91 7.26
CA ASP A 14 34.27 9.00 6.61
C ASP A 14 34.35 9.33 5.12
N GLU A 15 35.55 9.71 4.68
CA GLU A 15 35.82 10.12 3.30
C GLU A 15 36.71 9.12 2.55
N SER A 16 37.15 8.07 3.23
CA SER A 16 38.22 7.16 2.78
C SER A 16 37.76 5.72 2.60
N SER A 17 36.89 5.20 3.48
CA SER A 17 36.56 3.77 3.50
C SER A 17 35.60 3.36 2.38
N PHE A 18 34.85 4.32 1.83
CA PHE A 18 33.77 4.08 0.89
C PHE A 18 34.02 4.79 -0.47
N PRO A 19 33.34 4.35 -1.55
CA PRO A 19 33.41 5.05 -2.84
C PRO A 19 32.77 6.45 -2.79
N TYR A 20 31.94 6.72 -1.80
CA TYR A 20 31.31 8.01 -1.49
C TYR A 20 31.81 8.57 -0.15
N ILE A 21 31.44 9.81 0.15
CA ILE A 21 31.60 10.40 1.49
C ILE A 21 30.40 10.00 2.33
N TYR A 22 30.66 9.46 3.51
CA TYR A 22 29.66 9.04 4.48
C TYR A 22 29.69 9.96 5.69
N GLU A 23 28.56 10.63 5.94
CA GLU A 23 28.33 11.47 7.10
C GLU A 23 27.30 10.76 8.00
N GLU A 24 27.74 10.35 9.18
CA GLU A 24 26.94 9.58 10.13
C GLU A 24 26.31 10.51 11.19
N ASN A 25 25.05 10.27 11.54
CA ASN A 25 24.34 10.95 12.63
C ASN A 25 24.31 12.48 12.54
N VAL A 26 24.20 13.02 11.32
CA VAL A 26 23.97 14.45 11.10
C VAL A 26 22.67 14.86 11.79
N ALA A 27 22.72 15.94 12.56
CA ALA A 27 21.58 16.48 13.28
C ALA A 27 20.82 17.51 12.43
N VAL A 28 19.58 17.18 12.08
CA VAL A 28 18.63 18.07 11.41
C VAL A 28 17.82 18.81 12.46
N PRO A 29 17.97 20.14 12.62
CA PRO A 29 17.16 20.90 13.56
C PRO A 29 15.72 21.01 13.05
N LEU A 30 14.76 20.71 13.93
CA LEU A 30 13.32 20.81 13.63
C LEU A 30 12.84 22.26 13.77
N LYS A 31 12.06 22.71 12.80
CA LYS A 31 11.46 24.07 12.75
C LYS A 31 9.96 24.02 13.05
N THR A 32 9.26 23.00 12.54
CA THR A 32 7.78 22.93 12.57
C THR A 32 7.22 22.19 13.77
N SER A 33 7.91 21.17 14.28
CA SER A 33 7.56 20.49 15.54
C SER A 33 8.53 20.92 16.64
N SER A 34 8.03 21.27 17.82
CA SER A 34 8.75 21.65 19.07
C SER A 34 10.24 21.28 19.11
N GLN A 35 11.11 22.26 19.45
CA GLN A 35 12.57 22.17 19.61
C GLN A 35 13.11 20.73 19.74
N GLY A 36 13.90 20.29 18.75
CA GLY A 36 14.47 18.95 18.71
C GLY A 36 15.28 18.72 17.44
N ILE A 37 15.79 17.50 17.29
CA ILE A 37 16.53 17.08 16.11
C ILE A 37 15.97 15.79 15.54
N ILE A 38 16.19 15.60 14.24
CA ILE A 38 16.16 14.30 13.57
C ILE A 38 17.59 13.93 13.23
N ARG A 39 17.97 12.66 13.42
CA ARG A 39 19.27 12.15 12.98
C ARG A 39 19.16 11.47 11.63
N CYS A 40 20.07 11.86 10.73
CA CYS A 40 20.19 11.26 9.42
C CYS A 40 21.64 10.87 9.10
N ASN A 41 21.76 10.03 8.10
CA ASN A 41 23.02 9.74 7.43
C ASN A 41 23.00 10.40 6.05
N VAL A 42 24.12 10.96 5.62
CA VAL A 42 24.30 11.55 4.29
C VAL A 42 25.38 10.79 3.54
N TYR A 43 25.05 10.38 2.31
CA TYR A 43 25.95 9.71 1.39
C TYR A 43 26.09 10.58 0.15
N ARG A 44 27.29 11.14 -0.09
CA ARG A 44 27.49 12.07 -1.20
C ARG A 44 28.68 11.72 -2.09
N PRO A 45 28.59 11.99 -3.41
CA PRO A 45 29.70 11.77 -4.32
C PRO A 45 30.95 12.57 -3.91
N LYS A 46 32.14 12.01 -4.16
CA LYS A 46 33.41 12.68 -3.80
C LYS A 46 33.60 14.02 -4.53
N SER A 47 32.98 14.20 -5.69
CA SER A 47 32.94 15.44 -6.49
C SER A 47 32.36 16.66 -5.76
N THR A 48 31.58 16.43 -4.70
CA THR A 48 30.99 17.50 -3.87
C THR A 48 32.04 18.24 -3.03
N LYS A 49 33.22 17.63 -2.78
CA LYS A 49 34.34 18.32 -2.12
C LYS A 49 34.91 19.48 -2.93
N GLN A 50 34.79 19.40 -4.25
CA GLN A 50 35.22 20.44 -5.18
C GLN A 50 34.16 21.53 -5.36
N GLY A 51 33.09 21.52 -4.56
CA GLY A 51 32.01 22.51 -4.61
C GLY A 51 30.86 22.16 -5.56
N THR A 52 30.89 20.97 -6.18
CA THR A 52 29.78 20.49 -7.02
C THR A 52 28.52 20.35 -6.16
N LYS A 53 27.43 20.94 -6.62
CA LYS A 53 26.11 20.84 -6.00
C LYS A 53 25.24 19.85 -6.76
N LEU A 54 24.63 18.89 -6.07
CA LEU A 54 23.93 17.78 -6.68
C LEU A 54 22.51 17.62 -6.10
N PRO A 55 21.58 17.02 -6.85
CA PRO A 55 20.25 16.70 -6.34
C PRO A 55 20.31 15.68 -5.21
N VAL A 56 19.29 15.72 -4.35
CA VAL A 56 19.23 14.93 -3.12
C VAL A 56 18.04 13.98 -3.17
N LEU A 57 18.23 12.70 -2.86
CA LEU A 57 17.15 11.77 -2.57
C LEU A 57 17.02 11.59 -1.07
N VAL A 58 15.80 11.74 -0.54
CA VAL A 58 15.54 11.66 0.90
C VAL A 58 14.61 10.49 1.21
N THR A 59 14.96 9.71 2.23
CA THR A 59 14.09 8.73 2.88
C THR A 59 13.96 9.04 4.36
N TYR A 60 12.74 8.96 4.90
CA TYR A 60 12.42 9.18 6.31
C TYR A 60 11.43 8.12 6.78
N GLY A 61 11.79 7.34 7.80
CA GLY A 61 10.94 6.23 8.25
C GLY A 61 11.48 5.43 9.43
N PRO A 62 10.77 4.36 9.82
CA PRO A 62 10.96 3.72 11.11
C PRO A 62 11.95 2.55 11.12
N TYR A 63 12.42 2.11 9.95
CA TYR A 63 13.16 0.84 9.83
C TYR A 63 14.63 0.92 10.21
N GLY A 64 15.14 2.10 10.57
CA GLY A 64 16.50 2.29 11.04
C GLY A 64 17.48 2.59 9.91
N LYS A 65 18.00 3.82 9.88
CA LYS A 65 18.97 4.30 8.87
C LYS A 65 20.30 3.54 8.86
N ASP A 66 20.57 2.78 9.92
CA ASP A 66 21.82 2.04 10.17
C ASP A 66 21.61 0.51 10.14
N ILE A 67 20.42 0.02 9.78
CA ILE A 67 20.16 -1.42 9.67
C ILE A 67 20.43 -1.86 8.24
N HIS A 68 21.45 -2.71 8.06
CA HIS A 68 21.80 -3.21 6.74
C HIS A 68 20.73 -4.17 6.23
N TYR A 69 20.47 -4.13 4.92
CA TYR A 69 19.49 -5.01 4.26
C TYR A 69 19.78 -6.48 4.58
N LYS A 70 21.03 -6.93 4.45
CA LYS A 70 21.43 -8.32 4.74
C LYS A 70 21.03 -8.81 6.14
N ASP A 71 21.00 -7.91 7.12
CA ASP A 71 20.64 -8.23 8.51
C ASP A 71 19.13 -8.11 8.71
N PHE A 72 18.49 -7.15 8.05
CA PHE A 72 17.03 -6.98 8.07
C PHE A 72 16.31 -8.15 7.38
N HIS A 73 16.78 -8.59 6.22
CA HIS A 73 16.18 -9.67 5.42
C HIS A 73 17.19 -10.35 4.49
N GLY A 74 18.14 -11.12 5.05
CA GLY A 74 19.23 -11.75 4.29
C GLY A 74 18.83 -12.61 3.08
N LYS A 75 17.72 -13.36 3.15
CA LYS A 75 17.23 -14.15 2.00
C LYS A 75 16.90 -13.25 0.80
N SER A 76 16.06 -12.25 1.01
CA SER A 76 15.70 -11.26 -0.01
C SER A 76 16.94 -10.52 -0.52
N TYR A 77 17.83 -10.08 0.38
CA TYR A 77 19.08 -9.41 -0.01
C TYR A 77 19.93 -10.24 -0.98
N SER A 78 19.96 -11.57 -0.84
CA SER A 78 20.71 -12.43 -1.76
C SER A 78 20.14 -12.49 -3.19
N GLU A 79 18.89 -12.05 -3.38
CA GLU A 79 18.19 -11.98 -4.66
C GLU A 79 18.22 -10.57 -5.27
N VAL A 80 18.68 -9.56 -4.51
CA VAL A 80 18.80 -8.18 -4.99
C VAL A 80 19.91 -8.10 -6.04
N ASN A 81 19.73 -7.20 -7.01
CA ASN A 81 20.75 -6.88 -8.00
C ASN A 81 22.05 -6.45 -7.29
N SER A 82 23.18 -7.08 -7.64
CA SER A 82 24.47 -6.87 -6.99
C SER A 82 25.00 -5.45 -7.09
N GLU A 83 24.51 -4.64 -8.05
CA GLU A 83 24.81 -3.20 -8.13
C GLU A 83 24.27 -2.42 -6.89
N HIS A 84 23.35 -3.00 -6.12
CA HIS A 84 22.73 -2.41 -4.91
C HIS A 84 23.22 -3.07 -3.60
N HIS A 85 24.39 -3.70 -3.63
CA HIS A 85 25.02 -4.34 -2.48
C HIS A 85 26.09 -3.45 -1.82
N SER A 86 25.87 -2.13 -1.79
CA SER A 86 26.83 -1.25 -1.11
C SER A 86 26.89 -1.56 0.38
N ASP A 87 27.98 -1.14 1.03
CA ASP A 87 28.16 -1.34 2.47
C ASP A 87 27.01 -0.77 3.30
N HIS A 88 26.27 0.21 2.78
CA HIS A 88 25.16 0.86 3.47
C HIS A 88 23.80 0.59 2.82
N SER A 89 23.67 -0.47 2.02
CA SER A 89 22.39 -0.94 1.49
C SER A 89 21.41 -1.24 2.63
N ALA A 90 20.17 -0.73 2.53
CA ALA A 90 19.12 -0.94 3.53
C ALA A 90 17.76 -1.21 2.88
N TRP A 91 16.96 -2.00 3.59
CA TRP A 91 15.62 -2.42 3.20
C TRP A 91 14.76 -1.24 2.73
N GLU A 92 14.17 -1.37 1.54
CA GLU A 92 13.21 -0.42 0.93
C GLU A 92 13.74 0.99 0.61
N THR A 93 15.06 1.19 0.65
CA THR A 93 15.69 2.49 0.37
C THR A 93 16.59 2.46 -0.88
N PRO A 94 16.83 3.61 -1.52
CA PRO A 94 17.84 3.76 -2.57
C PRO A 94 19.23 3.34 -2.05
N ASP A 95 19.93 2.47 -2.77
CA ASP A 95 21.29 2.08 -2.40
C ASP A 95 22.29 3.25 -2.60
N PRO A 96 23.02 3.66 -1.55
CA PRO A 96 23.90 4.81 -1.65
C PRO A 96 25.07 4.60 -2.61
N GLY A 97 25.60 3.39 -2.75
CA GLY A 97 26.67 3.09 -3.72
C GLY A 97 26.21 3.31 -5.16
N PHE A 98 25.03 2.79 -5.51
CA PHE A 98 24.46 2.96 -6.84
C PHE A 98 24.18 4.44 -7.14
N TRP A 99 23.44 5.13 -6.27
CA TRP A 99 22.93 6.46 -6.58
C TRP A 99 24.00 7.55 -6.50
N THR A 100 25.00 7.42 -5.61
CA THR A 100 26.14 8.35 -5.60
C THR A 100 27.02 8.20 -6.84
N ASN A 101 27.10 7.01 -7.43
CA ASN A 101 27.76 6.81 -8.73
C ASN A 101 26.98 7.42 -9.91
N HIS A 102 25.75 7.86 -9.68
CA HIS A 102 24.90 8.57 -10.64
C HIS A 102 24.66 10.02 -10.23
N ASP A 103 25.60 10.64 -9.51
CA ASP A 103 25.56 12.05 -9.12
C ASP A 103 24.30 12.47 -8.34
N TYR A 104 23.80 11.58 -7.49
CA TYR A 104 22.82 11.88 -6.46
C TYR A 104 23.44 11.84 -5.06
N ILE A 105 22.93 12.68 -4.18
CA ILE A 105 23.21 12.62 -2.74
C ILE A 105 22.05 11.89 -2.07
N ILE A 106 22.34 10.98 -1.15
CA ILE A 106 21.31 10.24 -0.40
C ILE A 106 21.29 10.74 1.04
N VAL A 107 20.11 11.12 1.52
CA VAL A 107 19.85 11.42 2.94
C VAL A 107 18.88 10.38 3.47
N ARG A 108 19.32 9.59 4.45
CA ARG A 108 18.50 8.58 5.11
C ARG A 108 18.32 8.93 6.57
N ALA A 109 17.09 9.25 6.95
CA ALA A 109 16.74 9.78 8.26
C ALA A 109 15.90 8.79 9.07
N ASP A 110 16.21 8.67 10.36
CA ASP A 110 15.36 7.97 11.30
C ASP A 110 14.17 8.83 11.66
N GLU A 111 12.98 8.25 11.61
CA GLU A 111 11.76 8.92 12.06
C GLU A 111 11.82 9.29 13.56
N ARG A 112 11.08 10.34 13.94
CA ARG A 112 11.00 10.82 15.33
C ARG A 112 10.69 9.67 16.30
N GLY A 113 11.46 9.57 17.39
CA GLY A 113 11.27 8.52 18.41
C GLY A 113 11.82 7.15 18.04
N LEU A 114 12.53 7.02 16.91
CA LEU A 114 13.09 5.78 16.39
C LEU A 114 14.58 5.93 16.10
N GLY A 115 15.29 4.81 16.03
CA GLY A 115 16.69 4.77 15.62
C GLY A 115 17.56 5.62 16.53
N GLN A 116 18.17 6.63 15.92
CA GLN A 116 18.97 7.65 16.59
C GLN A 116 18.21 8.97 16.77
N SER A 117 16.96 9.10 16.33
CA SER A 117 16.15 10.31 16.46
C SER A 117 15.36 10.32 17.77
N PRO A 118 15.58 11.30 18.68
CA PRO A 118 14.78 11.42 19.89
C PRO A 118 13.31 11.78 19.57
N GLY A 119 12.44 11.62 20.56
CA GLY A 119 11.06 12.10 20.50
C GLY A 119 10.01 11.04 20.78
N PHE A 120 8.78 11.34 20.38
CA PHE A 120 7.61 10.49 20.59
C PHE A 120 7.37 9.63 19.35
N LEU A 121 7.33 8.31 19.53
CA LEU A 121 7.10 7.34 18.45
C LEU A 121 5.60 7.25 18.17
N ASP A 122 5.17 7.80 17.05
CA ASP A 122 3.78 7.74 16.56
C ASP A 122 3.79 7.72 15.04
N THR A 123 4.04 6.54 14.48
CA THR A 123 4.25 6.35 13.04
C THR A 123 3.02 6.77 12.23
N MET A 124 3.24 7.37 11.07
CA MET A 124 2.21 7.92 10.18
C MET A 124 1.31 8.99 10.79
N SER A 125 1.77 9.65 11.87
CA SER A 125 1.07 10.77 12.48
C SER A 125 1.37 12.09 11.79
N ARG A 126 0.58 13.11 12.14
CA ARG A 126 0.89 14.51 11.80
C ARG A 126 2.32 14.90 12.22
N GLY A 127 2.74 14.51 13.42
CA GLY A 127 4.08 14.86 13.94
C GLY A 127 5.22 14.29 13.09
N THR A 128 5.04 13.08 12.55
CA THR A 128 6.02 12.47 11.63
C THR A 128 6.10 13.22 10.31
N SER A 129 4.95 13.63 9.76
CA SER A 129 4.89 14.46 8.56
C SER A 129 5.51 15.85 8.77
N GLU A 130 5.36 16.45 9.95
CA GLU A 130 6.00 17.74 10.32
C GLU A 130 7.52 17.61 10.35
N CYS A 131 8.04 16.56 10.97
CA CYS A 131 9.47 16.30 10.97
C CYS A 131 10.00 16.01 9.55
N PHE A 132 9.26 15.24 8.74
CA PHE A 132 9.69 14.94 7.37
C PHE A 132 9.74 16.20 6.50
N PHE A 133 8.77 17.12 6.66
CA PHE A 133 8.80 18.44 6.01
C PHE A 133 10.11 19.18 6.30
N ASP A 134 10.52 19.24 7.57
CA ASP A 134 11.76 19.92 7.98
C ASP A 134 13.02 19.22 7.43
N VAL A 135 13.03 17.88 7.37
CA VAL A 135 14.15 17.11 6.79
C VAL A 135 14.31 17.40 5.30
N VAL A 136 13.21 17.52 4.56
CA VAL A 136 13.24 17.86 3.13
C VAL A 136 13.80 19.26 2.91
N GLU A 137 13.31 20.26 3.65
CA GLU A 137 13.81 21.63 3.51
C GLU A 137 15.27 21.75 3.94
N TRP A 138 15.65 21.07 5.02
CA TRP A 138 17.04 21.05 5.47
C TRP A 138 17.95 20.44 4.41
N ALA A 139 17.55 19.34 3.78
CA ALA A 139 18.32 18.69 2.71
C ALA A 139 18.46 19.58 1.47
N ALA A 140 17.43 20.36 1.15
CA ALA A 140 17.46 21.34 0.06
C ALA A 140 18.44 22.49 0.33
N ASP A 141 18.56 22.94 1.58
CA ASP A 141 19.37 24.11 1.94
C ASP A 141 20.87 23.79 2.18
N GLN A 142 21.30 22.52 2.10
CA GLN A 142 22.70 22.14 2.35
C GLN A 142 23.67 22.67 1.28
N PRO A 143 24.94 22.97 1.63
CA PRO A 143 25.90 23.56 0.69
C PRO A 143 26.27 22.65 -0.50
N TRP A 144 26.10 21.34 -0.35
CA TRP A 144 26.30 20.33 -1.40
C TRP A 144 25.03 20.04 -2.21
N SER A 145 23.89 20.61 -1.84
CA SER A 145 22.60 20.41 -2.51
C SER A 145 22.43 21.37 -3.68
N SER A 146 21.85 20.89 -4.78
CA SER A 146 21.39 21.74 -5.88
C SER A 146 20.13 22.55 -5.52
N GLY A 147 19.53 22.29 -4.36
CA GLY A 147 18.23 22.82 -3.96
C GLY A 147 17.04 21.99 -4.43
N LYS A 148 17.28 20.94 -5.24
CA LYS A 148 16.24 20.02 -5.73
C LYS A 148 16.30 18.69 -4.98
N VAL A 149 15.20 18.35 -4.33
CA VAL A 149 15.02 17.12 -3.54
C VAL A 149 14.01 16.21 -4.23
N GLY A 150 14.36 14.93 -4.36
CA GLY A 150 13.45 13.85 -4.73
C GLY A 150 13.14 12.95 -3.54
N LEU A 151 11.94 12.36 -3.53
CA LEU A 151 11.61 11.27 -2.61
C LEU A 151 11.49 9.96 -3.40
N LEU A 152 12.16 8.93 -2.92
CA LEU A 152 12.17 7.60 -3.52
C LEU A 152 12.33 6.56 -2.42
N GLY A 153 11.46 5.56 -2.39
CA GLY A 153 11.48 4.46 -1.43
C GLY A 153 10.22 3.62 -1.55
N ILE A 154 10.21 2.48 -0.87
CA ILE A 154 9.13 1.48 -0.93
C ILE A 154 8.24 1.56 0.33
N SER A 155 7.01 1.02 0.26
CA SER A 155 6.11 0.79 1.40
C SER A 155 5.88 2.01 2.31
N TYR A 156 6.48 2.01 3.50
CA TYR A 156 6.37 3.12 4.45
C TYR A 156 7.01 4.37 3.88
N TYR A 157 8.20 4.23 3.29
CA TYR A 157 8.92 5.34 2.67
C TYR A 157 8.18 5.87 1.45
N ALA A 158 7.37 5.06 0.76
CA ALA A 158 6.47 5.50 -0.30
C ALA A 158 5.23 6.19 0.24
N GLY A 159 4.58 5.58 1.24
CA GLY A 159 3.37 6.10 1.86
C GLY A 159 3.57 7.44 2.58
N SER A 160 4.74 7.68 3.15
CA SER A 160 5.10 8.97 3.77
C SER A 160 5.30 10.08 2.73
N GLN A 161 5.68 9.76 1.49
CA GLN A 161 5.86 10.75 0.42
C GLN A 161 4.55 11.47 0.11
N TRP A 162 3.44 10.73 0.01
CA TRP A 162 2.13 11.31 -0.26
C TRP A 162 1.77 12.43 0.73
N ARG A 163 1.98 12.15 2.03
CA ARG A 163 1.66 13.07 3.12
C ARG A 163 2.57 14.29 3.13
N VAL A 164 3.88 14.10 2.99
CA VAL A 164 4.82 15.23 3.03
C VAL A 164 4.74 16.07 1.76
N ALA A 165 4.49 15.45 0.59
CA ALA A 165 4.37 16.18 -0.67
C ALA A 165 3.13 17.09 -0.69
N ALA A 166 2.01 16.65 -0.11
CA ALA A 166 0.81 17.48 0.06
C ALA A 166 1.06 18.72 0.93
N ARG A 167 2.16 18.74 1.69
CA ARG A 167 2.55 19.91 2.50
C ARG A 167 3.48 20.88 1.80
N LYS A 168 3.91 20.56 0.56
CA LYS A 168 4.69 21.43 -0.31
C LYS A 168 5.97 21.98 0.34
N PRO A 169 6.84 21.14 0.95
CA PRO A 169 8.11 21.60 1.50
C PRO A 169 8.98 22.26 0.42
N LYS A 170 9.67 23.34 0.79
CA LYS A 170 10.59 24.01 -0.12
C LYS A 170 11.68 23.04 -0.59
N GLY A 171 11.95 23.06 -1.89
CA GLY A 171 13.00 22.26 -2.53
C GLY A 171 12.55 20.87 -2.98
N LEU A 172 11.37 20.38 -2.54
CA LEU A 172 10.82 19.15 -3.10
C LEU A 172 10.45 19.37 -4.57
N ALA A 173 11.03 18.55 -5.45
CA ALA A 173 10.93 18.71 -6.89
C ALA A 173 10.42 17.46 -7.62
N ALA A 174 10.40 16.29 -6.99
CA ALA A 174 9.81 15.07 -7.55
C ALA A 174 9.53 14.02 -6.46
N VAL A 175 8.55 13.14 -6.68
CA VAL A 175 8.27 11.99 -5.81
C VAL A 175 8.04 10.72 -6.63
N ILE A 176 8.54 9.59 -6.13
CA ILE A 176 8.29 8.24 -6.64
C ILE A 176 7.78 7.36 -5.49
N PRO A 177 6.46 7.37 -5.21
CA PRO A 177 5.86 6.44 -4.27
C PRO A 177 5.82 5.03 -4.88
N TRP A 178 6.80 4.20 -4.54
CA TRP A 178 6.89 2.82 -5.01
C TRP A 178 6.15 1.89 -4.05
N GLU A 179 5.02 1.33 -4.47
CA GLU A 179 4.15 0.52 -3.61
C GLU A 179 3.83 1.20 -2.27
N GLY A 180 3.13 2.34 -2.32
CA GLY A 180 2.82 3.17 -1.16
C GLY A 180 1.32 3.40 -0.99
N MET A 181 0.78 2.97 0.15
CA MET A 181 -0.58 3.27 0.59
C MET A 181 -0.78 4.78 0.77
N SER A 182 -1.91 5.30 0.27
CA SER A 182 -2.20 6.73 0.27
C SER A 182 -3.29 7.07 1.30
N ASP A 183 -4.20 6.14 1.58
CA ASP A 183 -5.24 6.25 2.59
C ASP A 183 -4.92 5.34 3.79
N TYR A 184 -4.55 5.94 4.93
CA TYR A 184 -4.15 5.18 6.12
C TYR A 184 -5.25 4.24 6.63
N TYR A 185 -6.52 4.65 6.49
CA TYR A 185 -7.66 3.88 6.96
C TYR A 185 -7.99 2.77 5.96
N ARG A 186 -8.31 3.13 4.71
CA ARG A 186 -8.91 2.20 3.73
C ARG A 186 -7.91 1.23 3.11
N ASP A 187 -6.65 1.64 2.96
CA ASP A 187 -5.65 0.82 2.27
C ASP A 187 -4.88 -0.11 3.23
N ARG A 188 -4.96 0.16 4.55
CA ARG A 188 -4.08 -0.50 5.53
C ARG A 188 -4.81 -0.99 6.76
N CYS A 189 -5.51 -0.11 7.47
CA CYS A 189 -6.03 -0.46 8.79
C CYS A 189 -7.36 -1.21 8.70
N ARG A 190 -8.27 -0.73 7.85
CA ARG A 190 -9.65 -1.23 7.77
C ARG A 190 -10.13 -1.35 6.34
N HIS A 191 -10.07 -2.56 5.78
CA HIS A 191 -10.66 -2.85 4.47
C HIS A 191 -12.17 -3.00 4.60
N GLY A 192 -12.95 -2.14 3.92
CA GLY A 192 -14.40 -2.19 4.01
C GLY A 192 -14.97 -1.92 5.42
N GLY A 193 -14.17 -1.32 6.32
CA GLY A 193 -14.51 -1.14 7.75
C GLY A 193 -14.15 -2.31 8.67
N ILE A 194 -13.59 -3.41 8.13
CA ILE A 194 -13.13 -4.60 8.87
C ILE A 194 -11.66 -4.41 9.22
N LEU A 195 -11.27 -4.65 10.48
CA LEU A 195 -9.87 -4.49 10.90
C LEU A 195 -8.95 -5.55 10.27
N SER A 196 -7.87 -5.10 9.63
CA SER A 196 -6.76 -5.93 9.13
C SER A 196 -5.61 -5.93 10.13
N ASP A 197 -5.68 -6.79 11.16
CA ASP A 197 -4.83 -6.70 12.35
C ASP A 197 -3.46 -7.40 12.20
N LYS A 198 -3.39 -8.53 11.49
CA LYS A 198 -2.20 -9.40 11.53
C LYS A 198 -0.93 -8.79 10.95
N PHE A 199 -1.07 -8.02 9.86
CA PHE A 199 0.07 -7.33 9.28
C PHE A 199 0.56 -6.22 10.22
N ILE A 200 -0.36 -5.47 10.82
CA ILE A 200 -0.03 -4.37 11.73
C ILE A 200 0.71 -4.91 12.95
N ASP A 201 0.22 -6.00 13.54
CA ASP A 201 0.87 -6.67 14.66
C ASP A 201 2.29 -7.14 14.32
N PHE A 202 2.44 -7.87 13.20
CA PHE A 202 3.76 -8.32 12.73
C PHE A 202 4.72 -7.16 12.45
N TRP A 203 4.27 -6.19 11.66
CA TRP A 203 5.07 -5.03 11.25
C TRP A 203 5.51 -4.20 12.46
N TRP A 204 4.59 -3.90 13.37
CA TRP A 204 4.86 -3.10 14.56
C TRP A 204 5.91 -3.77 15.46
N ASN A 205 5.66 -5.04 15.79
CA ASN A 205 6.47 -5.77 16.76
C ASN A 205 7.84 -6.17 16.20
N ARG A 206 7.96 -6.39 14.89
CA ARG A 206 9.23 -6.77 14.25
C ARG A 206 10.05 -5.57 13.81
N GLN A 207 9.42 -4.58 13.17
CA GLN A 207 10.13 -3.56 12.39
C GLN A 207 10.19 -2.20 13.09
N VAL A 208 9.16 -1.82 13.86
CA VAL A 208 9.05 -0.48 14.46
C VAL A 208 9.57 -0.48 15.89
N ILE A 209 8.95 -1.24 16.79
CA ILE A 209 9.27 -1.18 18.23
C ILE A 209 10.67 -1.71 18.56
N THR A 210 11.23 -2.58 17.70
CA THR A 210 12.60 -3.09 17.80
C THR A 210 13.65 -2.02 17.51
N ASN A 211 13.24 -0.94 16.85
CA ASN A 211 14.07 0.21 16.53
C ASN A 211 13.71 1.45 17.38
N GLN A 212 12.85 1.34 18.40
CA GLN A 212 12.49 2.49 19.24
C GLN A 212 13.73 3.16 19.85
N TYR A 213 13.76 4.50 19.84
CA TYR A 213 14.84 5.30 20.41
C TYR A 213 15.08 4.97 21.90
N GLY A 214 16.34 4.84 22.29
CA GLY A 214 16.76 4.47 23.63
C GLY A 214 16.57 2.98 23.95
N ARG A 215 16.25 2.11 22.97
CA ARG A 215 16.17 0.67 23.21
C ARG A 215 17.59 0.07 23.31
N PRO A 216 17.94 -0.63 24.42
CA PRO A 216 19.24 -1.29 24.56
C PRO A 216 19.35 -2.55 23.69
N GLY A 217 20.58 -2.98 23.40
CA GLY A 217 20.89 -4.27 22.77
C GLY A 217 20.44 -4.38 21.31
N ARG A 218 20.34 -3.26 20.58
CA ARG A 218 20.18 -3.29 19.12
C ARG A 218 21.46 -3.78 18.45
N ALA A 219 22.62 -3.29 18.90
CA ALA A 219 23.91 -3.66 18.34
C ALA A 219 24.17 -5.17 18.43
N GLU A 220 23.93 -5.76 19.60
CA GLU A 220 24.09 -7.20 19.86
C GLU A 220 23.19 -8.09 18.99
N ARG A 221 22.07 -7.54 18.49
CA ARG A 221 21.12 -8.24 17.62
C ARG A 221 21.36 -7.99 16.13
N ASN A 222 22.46 -7.31 15.77
CA ASN A 222 22.72 -6.81 14.42
C ASN A 222 21.56 -5.96 13.88
N TRP A 223 20.91 -5.19 14.76
CA TRP A 223 19.74 -4.36 14.43
C TRP A 223 20.11 -2.86 14.43
N GLY A 224 21.27 -2.56 13.84
CA GLY A 224 21.92 -1.24 13.92
C GLY A 224 22.58 -0.97 15.28
N PRO A 225 23.31 0.14 15.43
CA PRO A 225 23.95 0.51 16.68
C PRO A 225 22.92 0.86 17.78
N ASP A 226 23.34 0.71 19.03
CA ASP A 226 22.59 1.25 20.16
C ASP A 226 22.44 2.77 20.04
N THR A 227 21.44 3.33 20.72
CA THR A 227 21.18 4.77 20.68
C THR A 227 22.36 5.52 21.29
N VAL A 228 22.96 6.45 20.53
CA VAL A 228 24.18 7.18 20.94
C VAL A 228 24.00 7.99 22.22
N ASP A 229 22.78 8.48 22.45
CA ASP A 229 22.42 9.27 23.62
C ASP A 229 22.31 8.43 24.91
N GLY A 230 22.18 7.10 24.78
CA GLY A 230 22.03 6.17 25.89
C GLY A 230 20.78 5.30 25.76
N SER A 231 20.47 4.57 26.82
CA SER A 231 19.28 3.71 26.89
C SER A 231 18.21 4.29 27.81
N LEU A 232 16.95 4.01 27.49
CA LEU A 232 15.79 4.35 28.29
C LEU A 232 15.17 3.08 28.87
N SER A 233 14.67 3.17 30.10
CA SER A 233 13.86 2.11 30.71
C SER A 233 12.64 1.75 29.85
N GLU A 234 12.15 0.50 29.96
CA GLU A 234 10.94 0.07 29.24
C GLU A 234 9.71 0.91 29.63
N GLU A 235 9.59 1.33 30.89
CA GLU A 235 8.48 2.19 31.34
C GLU A 235 8.47 3.54 30.60
N VAL A 236 9.65 4.15 30.43
CA VAL A 236 9.76 5.44 29.73
C VAL A 236 9.53 5.26 28.23
N ARG A 237 10.08 4.19 27.64
CA ARG A 237 9.80 3.86 26.24
C ARG A 237 8.31 3.58 25.99
N ALA A 238 7.62 2.93 26.92
CA ALA A 238 6.18 2.71 26.83
C ALA A 238 5.37 4.01 26.88
N LYS A 239 5.80 4.99 27.69
CA LYS A 239 5.17 6.33 27.74
C LYS A 239 5.50 7.18 26.50
N ASN A 240 6.61 6.89 25.81
CA ASN A 240 7.08 7.64 24.64
C ASN A 240 6.64 7.01 23.31
N ARG A 241 5.56 6.24 23.28
CA ARG A 241 5.02 5.64 22.05
C ARG A 241 3.49 5.61 22.03
N GLN A 242 2.95 5.62 20.83
CA GLN A 242 1.55 5.41 20.49
C GLN A 242 1.45 4.04 19.80
N ASP A 243 0.85 3.04 20.44
CA ASP A 243 0.90 1.65 19.95
C ASP A 243 -0.19 1.36 18.91
N GLN A 244 0.23 1.22 17.65
CA GLN A 244 -0.71 0.98 16.56
C GLN A 244 -1.49 -0.34 16.68
N THR A 245 -0.96 -1.35 17.36
CA THR A 245 -1.68 -2.63 17.57
C THR A 245 -2.88 -2.45 18.49
N ILE A 246 -2.81 -1.46 19.39
CA ILE A 246 -3.89 -1.08 20.31
C ILE A 246 -4.82 -0.08 19.63
N ASP A 247 -4.25 0.97 19.03
CA ASP A 247 -5.05 2.09 18.51
C ASP A 247 -5.91 1.69 17.31
N THR A 248 -5.38 0.91 16.37
CA THR A 248 -6.15 0.51 15.19
C THR A 248 -7.30 -0.44 15.54
N ALA A 249 -7.18 -1.17 16.65
CA ALA A 249 -8.26 -1.95 17.22
C ALA A 249 -9.30 -1.08 17.95
N ALA A 250 -8.83 -0.11 18.75
CA ALA A 250 -9.67 0.77 19.56
C ALA A 250 -10.50 1.76 18.71
N PHE A 251 -9.87 2.42 17.76
CA PHE A 251 -10.51 3.40 16.87
C PHE A 251 -11.09 2.71 15.63
N LYS A 252 -12.34 3.04 15.29
CA LYS A 252 -13.14 2.38 14.26
C LYS A 252 -13.53 3.30 13.12
N PHE A 253 -13.61 4.60 13.35
CA PHE A 253 -14.19 5.58 12.43
C PHE A 253 -13.20 6.65 12.01
N ARG A 254 -13.32 7.14 10.76
CA ARG A 254 -12.39 8.14 10.21
C ARG A 254 -12.52 9.52 10.83
N ASP A 255 -13.67 9.84 11.42
CA ASP A 255 -13.93 11.09 12.15
C ASP A 255 -13.37 11.09 13.58
N GLU A 256 -12.85 9.96 14.07
CA GLU A 256 -12.13 9.92 15.34
C GLU A 256 -10.75 10.56 15.22
N THR A 257 -10.32 11.28 16.26
CA THR A 257 -9.06 12.05 16.28
C THR A 257 -7.84 11.23 15.81
N TYR A 258 -7.78 9.94 16.15
CA TYR A 258 -6.68 9.07 15.74
C TYR A 258 -6.53 8.97 14.21
N PHE A 259 -7.63 8.76 13.48
CA PHE A 259 -7.60 8.67 12.02
C PHE A 259 -7.64 10.05 11.38
N ALA A 260 -8.51 10.94 11.86
CA ALA A 260 -8.67 12.29 11.32
C ALA A 260 -7.36 13.09 11.32
N SER A 261 -6.50 12.90 12.33
CA SER A 261 -5.19 13.56 12.41
C SER A 261 -4.17 13.11 11.34
N LYS A 262 -4.44 12.03 10.61
CA LYS A 262 -3.55 11.44 9.58
C LYS A 262 -4.02 11.74 8.16
N GLU A 263 -5.16 12.40 8.02
CA GLU A 263 -5.76 12.78 6.73
C GLU A 263 -5.05 13.99 6.13
N TYR A 264 -5.02 14.01 4.79
CA TYR A 264 -4.43 15.08 3.97
C TYR A 264 -5.14 15.11 2.62
N ASP A 265 -5.05 16.23 1.91
CA ASP A 265 -5.61 16.34 0.57
C ASP A 265 -4.55 15.93 -0.47
N MET A 266 -4.85 14.90 -1.27
CA MET A 266 -3.95 14.46 -2.34
C MET A 266 -3.85 15.52 -3.45
N SER A 267 -4.87 16.36 -3.62
CA SER A 267 -4.84 17.43 -4.64
C SER A 267 -3.80 18.51 -4.35
N ASP A 268 -3.29 18.58 -3.12
CA ASP A 268 -2.16 19.45 -2.76
C ASP A 268 -0.80 18.92 -3.24
N ILE A 269 -0.73 17.71 -3.79
CA ILE A 269 0.52 17.16 -4.34
C ILE A 269 0.72 17.72 -5.75
N GLU A 270 1.48 18.80 -5.85
CA GLU A 270 1.73 19.53 -7.12
C GLU A 270 3.04 19.13 -7.81
N VAL A 271 4.01 18.61 -7.06
CA VAL A 271 5.31 18.19 -7.61
C VAL A 271 5.15 17.01 -8.58
N PRO A 272 6.03 16.88 -9.59
CA PRO A 272 6.07 15.72 -10.46
C PRO A 272 5.99 14.39 -9.69
N LEU A 273 5.15 13.48 -10.17
CA LEU A 273 4.79 12.24 -9.51
C LEU A 273 4.93 11.03 -10.45
N LEU A 274 5.68 10.01 -10.04
CA LEU A 274 5.62 8.67 -10.62
C LEU A 274 5.12 7.68 -9.57
N SER A 275 3.82 7.36 -9.62
CA SER A 275 3.21 6.34 -8.77
C SER A 275 3.49 4.96 -9.35
N VAL A 276 4.17 4.10 -8.59
CA VAL A 276 4.44 2.71 -9.03
C VAL A 276 3.62 1.76 -8.19
N GLY A 277 2.57 1.17 -8.78
CA GLY A 277 1.72 0.17 -8.14
C GLY A 277 2.04 -1.24 -8.61
N ASN A 278 1.70 -2.25 -7.82
CA ASN A 278 1.92 -3.65 -8.17
C ASN A 278 0.62 -4.44 -8.13
N TRP A 279 0.32 -5.17 -9.21
CA TRP A 279 -0.87 -6.02 -9.30
C TRP A 279 -0.92 -7.11 -8.23
N GLY A 280 0.23 -7.46 -7.65
CA GLY A 280 0.40 -8.36 -6.51
C GLY A 280 0.01 -7.77 -5.15
N GLY A 281 -0.02 -6.44 -5.03
CA GLY A 281 -0.22 -5.72 -3.77
C GLY A 281 -1.68 -5.64 -3.30
N ILE A 282 -2.49 -6.68 -3.52
CA ILE A 282 -3.96 -6.70 -3.40
C ILE A 282 -4.53 -6.52 -1.98
N LEU A 283 -3.67 -6.28 -0.98
CA LEU A 283 -4.03 -6.23 0.45
C LEU A 283 -3.40 -5.06 1.21
N LEU A 284 -2.61 -4.20 0.53
CA LEU A 284 -2.00 -3.06 1.18
C LEU A 284 -1.81 -1.87 0.22
N HIS A 285 -0.89 -1.96 -0.74
CA HIS A 285 -0.44 -0.76 -1.45
C HIS A 285 -1.16 -0.48 -2.78
N LEU A 286 -1.67 -1.51 -3.45
CA LEU A 286 -2.22 -1.40 -4.82
C LEU A 286 -3.27 -0.30 -4.95
N ARG A 287 -4.27 -0.30 -4.05
CA ARG A 287 -5.32 0.72 -4.03
C ARG A 287 -4.75 2.11 -3.83
N GLY A 288 -3.80 2.25 -2.90
CA GLY A 288 -3.20 3.53 -2.55
C GLY A 288 -2.40 4.18 -3.68
N ASN A 289 -1.65 3.39 -4.46
CA ASN A 289 -0.92 3.93 -5.61
C ASN A 289 -1.85 4.44 -6.73
N ILE A 290 -2.94 3.71 -6.98
CA ILE A 290 -3.92 4.06 -8.01
C ILE A 290 -4.69 5.31 -7.59
N GLU A 291 -5.22 5.34 -6.36
CA GLU A 291 -5.98 6.50 -5.85
C GLU A 291 -5.07 7.72 -5.65
N GLY A 292 -3.84 7.53 -5.17
CA GLY A 292 -2.84 8.59 -5.07
C GLY A 292 -2.56 9.26 -6.42
N TYR A 293 -2.33 8.46 -7.47
CA TYR A 293 -2.19 8.99 -8.84
C TYR A 293 -3.48 9.69 -9.32
N ALA A 294 -4.65 9.07 -9.13
CA ALA A 294 -5.91 9.59 -9.63
C ALA A 294 -6.22 10.98 -9.05
N HIS A 295 -5.94 11.18 -7.76
CA HIS A 295 -6.32 12.38 -7.01
C HIS A 295 -5.19 13.38 -6.77
N ALA A 296 -3.94 13.04 -7.11
CA ALA A 296 -2.83 14.01 -7.05
C ALA A 296 -3.09 15.22 -7.98
N GLY A 297 -2.80 16.43 -7.48
CA GLY A 297 -2.93 17.69 -8.23
C GLY A 297 -1.80 17.94 -9.23
N SER A 298 -0.80 17.07 -9.26
CA SER A 298 0.40 17.20 -10.07
C SER A 298 0.07 17.25 -11.57
N GLU A 299 0.66 18.22 -12.26
CA GLU A 299 0.56 18.34 -13.72
C GLU A 299 1.32 17.21 -14.43
N PHE A 300 2.47 16.82 -13.87
CA PHE A 300 3.31 15.74 -14.38
C PHE A 300 3.16 14.50 -13.51
N LYS A 301 2.06 13.76 -13.72
CA LYS A 301 1.80 12.51 -13.01
C LYS A 301 1.76 11.32 -13.94
N TYR A 302 2.38 10.24 -13.47
CA TYR A 302 2.52 8.98 -14.19
C TYR A 302 2.16 7.81 -13.26
N LEU A 303 1.44 6.83 -13.80
CA LEU A 303 1.09 5.57 -13.15
C LEU A 303 1.82 4.43 -13.85
N ARG A 304 2.67 3.72 -13.12
CA ARG A 304 3.33 2.52 -13.59
C ARG A 304 2.83 1.31 -12.81
N MET A 305 2.23 0.34 -13.50
CA MET A 305 1.79 -0.92 -12.89
C MET A 305 2.76 -2.05 -13.21
N ILE A 306 3.27 -2.71 -12.18
CA ILE A 306 4.26 -3.80 -12.26
C ILE A 306 3.70 -5.12 -11.70
N THR A 307 4.52 -6.17 -11.78
CA THR A 307 4.35 -7.47 -11.11
C THR A 307 5.63 -7.83 -10.37
N GLY A 308 5.58 -8.91 -9.59
CA GLY A 308 6.71 -9.40 -8.79
C GLY A 308 6.49 -9.22 -7.30
N ARG A 309 7.45 -9.69 -6.50
CA ARG A 309 7.42 -9.46 -5.04
C ARG A 309 7.53 -7.97 -4.74
N HIS A 310 7.11 -7.57 -3.55
CA HIS A 310 7.15 -6.17 -3.11
C HIS A 310 8.55 -5.53 -3.12
N ASP A 311 9.58 -6.32 -2.83
CA ASP A 311 10.94 -5.86 -2.50
C ASP A 311 11.89 -5.84 -3.69
N LEU A 312 11.75 -6.76 -4.65
CA LEU A 312 12.74 -6.97 -5.70
C LEU A 312 12.63 -6.03 -6.91
N PRO A 313 11.43 -5.74 -7.47
CA PRO A 313 11.29 -4.94 -8.67
C PRO A 313 11.87 -3.53 -8.55
N PHE A 314 11.86 -2.96 -7.35
CA PHE A 314 12.50 -1.67 -7.09
C PHE A 314 14.00 -1.64 -7.45
N TYR A 315 14.68 -2.79 -7.41
CA TYR A 315 16.11 -2.94 -7.70
C TYR A 315 16.40 -3.61 -9.06
N TYR A 316 15.37 -3.94 -9.85
CA TYR A 316 15.57 -4.45 -11.20
C TYR A 316 16.15 -3.36 -12.10
N LYS A 317 17.08 -3.74 -12.98
CA LYS A 317 17.87 -2.78 -13.75
C LYS A 317 16.98 -1.87 -14.60
N GLU A 318 16.00 -2.45 -15.28
CA GLU A 318 15.01 -1.75 -16.08
C GLU A 318 14.13 -0.79 -15.27
N GLU A 319 13.81 -1.16 -14.03
CA GLU A 319 12.95 -0.37 -13.15
C GLU A 319 13.71 0.78 -12.50
N VAL A 320 14.96 0.54 -12.08
CA VAL A 320 15.88 1.58 -11.61
C VAL A 320 16.16 2.59 -12.71
N GLU A 321 16.25 2.15 -13.97
CA GLU A 321 16.39 3.07 -15.10
C GLU A 321 15.18 3.98 -15.31
N ILE A 322 13.96 3.48 -15.08
CA ILE A 322 12.75 4.31 -15.09
C ILE A 322 12.79 5.33 -13.95
N GLN A 323 13.14 4.90 -12.73
CA GLN A 323 13.29 5.78 -11.58
C GLN A 323 14.32 6.89 -11.89
N ARG A 324 15.51 6.51 -12.38
CA ARG A 324 16.59 7.43 -12.70
C ARG A 324 16.21 8.38 -13.82
N SER A 325 15.59 7.89 -14.89
CA SER A 325 15.16 8.74 -16.00
C SER A 325 14.14 9.80 -15.57
N PHE A 326 13.20 9.44 -14.69
CA PHE A 326 12.22 10.40 -14.16
C PHE A 326 12.89 11.42 -13.23
N LEU A 327 13.74 10.95 -12.30
CA LEU A 327 14.44 11.82 -11.36
C LEU A 327 15.44 12.75 -12.07
N ASP A 328 16.15 12.29 -13.11
CA ASP A 328 17.10 13.11 -13.86
C ASP A 328 16.36 14.29 -14.55
N ALA A 329 15.18 14.03 -15.12
CA ALA A 329 14.38 15.04 -15.80
C ALA A 329 14.01 16.21 -14.87
N PHE A 330 13.56 15.91 -13.65
CA PHE A 330 13.08 16.96 -12.72
C PHE A 330 14.15 17.48 -11.77
N LEU A 331 15.14 16.66 -11.40
CA LEU A 331 16.16 17.01 -10.41
C LEU A 331 17.48 17.50 -11.02
N LYS A 332 17.78 17.12 -12.28
CA LYS A 332 18.98 17.54 -13.01
C LYS A 332 18.72 18.33 -14.27
N ASP A 333 17.45 18.48 -14.66
CA ASP A 333 17.04 19.05 -15.95
C ASP A 333 17.61 18.26 -17.15
N ASP A 334 17.87 16.95 -16.97
CA ASP A 334 18.29 16.00 -18.01
C ASP A 334 17.12 15.09 -18.40
N ASP A 335 16.23 15.61 -19.25
CA ASP A 335 15.05 14.88 -19.69
C ASP A 335 15.27 14.12 -21.00
N ARG A 336 15.71 12.87 -20.88
CA ARG A 336 16.08 12.02 -22.02
C ARG A 336 14.89 11.51 -22.84
N VAL A 337 13.70 11.43 -22.25
CA VAL A 337 12.53 10.76 -22.87
C VAL A 337 11.28 11.64 -22.91
N GLY A 338 11.28 12.78 -22.23
CA GLY A 338 10.21 13.77 -22.26
C GLY A 338 9.25 13.72 -21.06
N TRP A 339 9.72 13.36 -19.86
CA TRP A 339 8.92 13.38 -18.63
C TRP A 339 8.38 14.77 -18.29
N SER A 340 9.16 15.81 -18.54
CA SER A 340 8.85 17.22 -18.27
C SER A 340 8.14 17.92 -19.43
N ALA A 341 7.93 17.22 -20.54
CA ALA A 341 7.21 17.72 -21.71
C ALA A 341 5.76 17.23 -21.67
N LYS A 342 4.82 18.16 -21.41
CA LYS A 342 3.40 17.82 -21.27
C LYS A 342 2.86 17.07 -22.49
N GLY A 343 2.26 15.90 -22.26
CA GLY A 343 1.68 15.05 -23.30
C GLY A 343 2.69 14.30 -24.17
N LYS A 344 4.00 14.38 -23.87
CA LYS A 344 5.03 13.67 -24.62
C LYS A 344 5.05 12.18 -24.31
N LEU A 345 4.84 11.81 -23.05
CA LEU A 345 4.75 10.43 -22.58
C LEU A 345 3.30 10.09 -22.21
N PRO A 346 2.87 8.83 -22.43
CA PRO A 346 1.59 8.36 -21.91
C PRO A 346 1.65 8.33 -20.38
N PRO A 347 0.64 8.87 -19.68
CA PRO A 347 0.62 8.94 -18.22
C PRO A 347 0.38 7.59 -17.54
N VAL A 348 -0.01 6.54 -18.28
CA VAL A 348 -0.23 5.20 -17.71
C VAL A 348 0.58 4.17 -18.49
N ASP A 349 1.30 3.32 -17.78
CA ASP A 349 2.05 2.19 -18.31
C ASP A 349 1.86 0.97 -17.41
N MET A 350 1.47 -0.17 -17.97
CA MET A 350 1.08 -1.34 -17.16
C MET A 350 1.54 -2.66 -17.76
N VAL A 351 1.94 -3.58 -16.89
CA VAL A 351 2.08 -5.00 -17.23
C VAL A 351 0.69 -5.62 -17.43
N LEU A 352 0.53 -6.42 -18.50
CA LEU A 352 -0.65 -7.21 -18.79
C LEU A 352 -0.43 -8.69 -18.42
N ARG A 353 -1.15 -9.17 -17.42
CA ARG A 353 -1.07 -10.55 -16.91
C ARG A 353 -1.86 -11.50 -17.83
N LYS A 354 -1.15 -12.22 -18.70
CA LYS A 354 -1.69 -13.21 -19.64
C LYS A 354 -1.00 -14.56 -19.46
N GLY A 355 -1.78 -15.63 -19.37
CA GLY A 355 -1.29 -17.00 -19.19
C GLY A 355 -0.96 -17.37 -17.74
N ASP A 356 -0.65 -18.64 -17.53
CA ASP A 356 -0.19 -19.21 -16.25
C ASP A 356 1.33 -19.37 -16.26
N VAL A 357 2.04 -18.37 -15.73
CA VAL A 357 3.51 -18.35 -15.66
C VAL A 357 4.03 -18.77 -14.29
N GLY A 358 3.14 -19.16 -13.37
CA GLY A 358 3.44 -19.36 -11.96
C GLY A 358 3.49 -18.05 -11.16
N PHE A 359 4.06 -18.15 -9.97
CA PHE A 359 4.22 -17.04 -9.02
C PHE A 359 5.60 -17.13 -8.36
N ASN A 360 6.09 -15.99 -7.88
CA ASN A 360 7.42 -15.83 -7.28
C ASN A 360 8.56 -16.31 -8.19
N ASP A 361 8.42 -16.05 -9.49
CA ASP A 361 9.41 -16.34 -10.52
C ASP A 361 9.58 -15.12 -11.43
N ALA A 362 10.57 -14.29 -11.10
CA ALA A 362 10.82 -13.04 -11.81
C ALA A 362 11.22 -13.24 -13.28
N GLU A 363 11.84 -14.36 -13.63
CA GLU A 363 12.21 -14.65 -15.02
C GLU A 363 10.98 -15.08 -15.83
N ALA A 364 10.12 -15.93 -15.26
CA ALA A 364 8.88 -16.34 -15.93
C ALA A 364 7.93 -15.15 -16.14
N GLU A 365 7.84 -14.23 -15.17
CA GLU A 365 6.97 -13.04 -15.26
C GLU A 365 7.37 -12.04 -16.36
N LYS A 366 8.62 -12.10 -16.88
CA LYS A 366 9.06 -11.25 -18.01
C LYS A 366 8.30 -11.51 -19.31
N ILE A 367 7.60 -12.64 -19.44
CA ILE A 367 6.75 -12.92 -20.60
C ILE A 367 5.54 -11.98 -20.66
N TYR A 368 5.15 -11.38 -19.53
CA TYR A 368 4.05 -10.43 -19.53
C TYR A 368 4.42 -9.16 -20.31
N THR A 369 3.57 -8.82 -21.27
CA THR A 369 3.76 -7.65 -22.13
C THR A 369 3.34 -6.38 -21.41
N ARG A 370 3.96 -5.24 -21.73
CA ARG A 370 3.52 -3.92 -21.26
C ARG A 370 2.62 -3.23 -22.28
N ARG A 371 1.72 -2.38 -21.79
CA ARG A 371 0.89 -1.49 -22.61
C ARG A 371 0.78 -0.12 -21.96
N THR A 372 0.81 0.93 -22.77
CA THR A 372 0.58 2.31 -22.34
C THR A 372 -0.84 2.80 -22.62
N GLU A 373 -1.34 3.72 -21.81
CA GLU A 373 -2.67 4.36 -21.93
C GLU A 373 -2.60 5.86 -21.60
N ASN A 374 -3.57 6.61 -22.13
CA ASN A 374 -3.62 8.07 -21.96
C ASN A 374 -4.31 8.52 -20.67
N GLU A 375 -4.95 7.61 -19.95
CA GLU A 375 -5.75 7.93 -18.77
C GLU A 375 -6.02 6.68 -17.93
N TRP A 376 -6.31 6.92 -16.64
CA TRP A 376 -6.83 5.92 -15.72
C TRP A 376 -8.08 6.49 -15.01
N PRO A 377 -9.20 5.74 -14.94
CA PRO A 377 -9.43 4.46 -15.62
C PRO A 377 -9.36 4.59 -17.15
N ILE A 378 -9.11 3.48 -17.84
CA ILE A 378 -8.93 3.48 -19.31
C ILE A 378 -10.25 3.93 -19.98
N ALA A 379 -10.24 4.97 -20.83
CA ALA A 379 -11.48 5.55 -21.38
C ALA A 379 -12.40 4.56 -22.10
N ARG A 380 -11.83 3.60 -22.84
CA ARG A 380 -12.62 2.61 -23.59
C ARG A 380 -13.18 1.48 -22.72
N THR A 381 -12.96 1.51 -21.40
CA THR A 381 -13.47 0.49 -20.47
C THR A 381 -14.99 0.40 -20.55
N ARG A 382 -15.49 -0.82 -20.71
CA ARG A 382 -16.90 -1.18 -20.66
C ARG A 382 -17.17 -1.91 -19.35
N TYR A 383 -17.71 -1.17 -18.39
CA TYR A 383 -18.18 -1.74 -17.13
C TYR A 383 -19.37 -2.66 -17.38
N THR A 384 -19.11 -3.97 -17.37
CA THR A 384 -20.06 -5.00 -17.79
C THR A 384 -20.54 -5.77 -16.57
N LYS A 385 -21.87 -5.83 -16.37
CA LYS A 385 -22.48 -6.58 -15.27
C LYS A 385 -22.49 -8.06 -15.59
N PHE A 386 -21.96 -8.83 -14.65
CA PHE A 386 -22.00 -10.28 -14.61
C PHE A 386 -22.89 -10.68 -13.44
N TYR A 387 -24.10 -11.12 -13.75
CA TYR A 387 -25.15 -11.44 -12.80
C TYR A 387 -24.93 -12.80 -12.16
N LEU A 388 -25.09 -12.85 -10.84
CA LEU A 388 -25.07 -14.08 -10.06
C LEU A 388 -26.44 -14.74 -10.17
N THR A 389 -26.48 -16.07 -10.31
CA THR A 389 -27.72 -16.84 -10.36
C THR A 389 -27.85 -17.81 -9.19
N PRO A 390 -29.07 -18.24 -8.80
CA PRO A 390 -29.26 -19.28 -7.78
C PRO A 390 -28.56 -20.61 -8.12
N ALA A 391 -28.23 -20.85 -9.39
CA ALA A 391 -27.49 -22.03 -9.84
C ALA A 391 -25.97 -21.89 -9.71
N GLN A 392 -25.47 -20.87 -8.97
CA GLN A 392 -24.04 -20.61 -8.78
C GLN A 392 -23.29 -20.35 -10.09
N THR A 393 -23.98 -19.75 -11.06
CA THR A 393 -23.36 -19.28 -12.31
C THR A 393 -23.24 -17.77 -12.34
N LEU A 394 -22.32 -17.29 -13.16
CA LEU A 394 -22.07 -15.89 -13.43
C LEU A 394 -22.30 -15.62 -14.94
N THR A 395 -23.22 -14.70 -15.28
CA THR A 395 -23.67 -14.51 -16.67
C THR A 395 -23.83 -13.03 -17.02
N PRO A 396 -23.51 -12.58 -18.25
CA PRO A 396 -23.76 -11.21 -18.68
C PRO A 396 -25.26 -10.91 -18.91
N VAL A 397 -26.11 -11.95 -18.90
CA VAL A 397 -27.56 -11.82 -19.11
C VAL A 397 -28.27 -11.78 -17.77
N GLN A 398 -29.02 -10.72 -17.50
CA GLN A 398 -29.79 -10.60 -16.26
C GLN A 398 -30.80 -11.74 -16.13
N PRO A 399 -30.74 -12.57 -15.07
CA PRO A 399 -31.65 -13.69 -14.89
C PRO A 399 -33.04 -13.21 -14.46
N ILE A 400 -34.08 -13.86 -14.97
CA ILE A 400 -35.46 -13.68 -14.51
C ILE A 400 -35.72 -14.65 -13.35
N THR A 401 -35.82 -14.13 -12.13
CA THR A 401 -36.08 -14.94 -10.92
C THR A 401 -37.50 -14.71 -10.42
N ASN A 402 -38.45 -15.48 -10.98
CA ASN A 402 -39.88 -15.34 -10.68
C ASN A 402 -40.29 -15.84 -9.28
N ARG A 403 -39.46 -16.67 -8.64
CA ARG A 403 -39.68 -17.17 -7.28
C ARG A 403 -38.49 -16.77 -6.42
N PRO A 404 -38.70 -16.08 -5.28
CA PRO A 404 -37.63 -15.75 -4.35
C PRO A 404 -36.81 -16.99 -3.99
N GLN A 405 -35.49 -16.88 -4.09
CA GLN A 405 -34.54 -17.92 -3.73
C GLN A 405 -33.44 -17.30 -2.86
N LYS A 406 -32.78 -18.12 -2.04
CA LYS A 406 -31.61 -17.70 -1.29
C LYS A 406 -30.54 -18.77 -1.26
N LEU A 407 -29.28 -18.35 -1.29
CA LEU A 407 -28.13 -19.20 -0.99
C LEU A 407 -27.61 -18.80 0.40
N SER A 408 -27.18 -19.78 1.19
CA SER A 408 -26.76 -19.56 2.58
C SER A 408 -25.39 -20.17 2.84
N TYR A 409 -24.59 -19.51 3.67
CA TYR A 409 -23.29 -19.99 4.12
C TYR A 409 -23.03 -19.55 5.54
N GLU A 410 -22.21 -20.31 6.25
CA GLU A 410 -21.84 -20.03 7.64
C GLU A 410 -21.02 -18.74 7.76
N ALA A 411 -21.24 -17.97 8.81
CA ALA A 411 -20.39 -16.84 9.16
C ALA A 411 -19.04 -17.31 9.73
N LEU A 412 -18.12 -16.36 9.99
CA LEU A 412 -16.84 -16.60 10.66
C LEU A 412 -15.94 -17.65 9.99
N GLY A 413 -15.85 -17.61 8.66
CA GLY A 413 -14.86 -18.38 7.93
C GLY A 413 -13.42 -17.99 8.28
N THR A 414 -12.50 -18.95 8.14
CA THR A 414 -11.05 -18.76 8.30
C THR A 414 -10.31 -19.31 7.09
N LEU A 415 -9.00 -19.05 6.98
CA LEU A 415 -8.17 -19.62 5.90
C LEU A 415 -8.23 -21.16 5.86
N ASP A 416 -8.22 -21.81 7.03
CA ASP A 416 -8.23 -23.27 7.14
C ASP A 416 -9.64 -23.88 7.02
N ASN A 417 -10.68 -23.09 7.27
CA ASN A 417 -12.08 -23.51 7.20
C ASN A 417 -12.92 -22.42 6.53
N PRO A 418 -12.73 -22.20 5.22
CA PRO A 418 -13.44 -21.15 4.51
C PRO A 418 -14.93 -21.47 4.44
N LYS A 419 -15.76 -20.47 4.72
CA LYS A 419 -17.22 -20.55 4.58
C LYS A 419 -17.65 -19.59 3.49
N LEU A 420 -18.04 -20.16 2.35
CA LEU A 420 -18.17 -19.39 1.11
C LEU A 420 -19.18 -20.00 0.14
N ILE A 421 -19.56 -19.19 -0.84
CA ILE A 421 -20.25 -19.59 -2.07
C ILE A 421 -19.49 -19.03 -3.27
N GLN A 422 -19.53 -19.75 -4.40
CA GLN A 422 -18.83 -19.35 -5.63
C GLN A 422 -19.79 -19.27 -6.81
N PHE A 423 -19.49 -18.36 -7.73
CA PHE A 423 -20.21 -18.15 -8.98
C PHE A 423 -19.22 -18.19 -10.13
N THR A 424 -19.46 -19.05 -11.12
CA THR A 424 -18.50 -19.26 -12.22
C THR A 424 -19.10 -18.84 -13.55
N THR A 425 -18.30 -18.16 -14.38
CA THR A 425 -18.72 -17.85 -15.76
C THR A 425 -18.79 -19.11 -16.62
N ALA A 426 -19.52 -19.05 -17.73
CA ALA A 426 -19.20 -19.91 -18.86
C ALA A 426 -17.74 -19.67 -19.31
N PRO A 427 -17.09 -20.64 -19.97
CA PRO A 427 -15.83 -20.37 -20.66
C PRO A 427 -15.97 -19.16 -21.59
N PHE A 428 -15.01 -18.24 -21.55
CA PHE A 428 -15.00 -17.10 -22.44
C PHE A 428 -14.80 -17.56 -23.89
N GLU A 429 -15.61 -17.06 -24.81
CA GLU A 429 -15.60 -17.49 -26.23
C GLU A 429 -14.43 -16.87 -27.00
N GLU A 430 -13.93 -15.73 -26.52
CA GLU A 430 -12.82 -14.97 -27.06
C GLU A 430 -11.92 -14.43 -25.94
N GLU A 431 -10.69 -14.04 -26.31
CA GLU A 431 -9.77 -13.40 -25.38
C GLU A 431 -10.37 -12.09 -24.87
N THR A 432 -10.44 -11.93 -23.55
CA THR A 432 -11.09 -10.79 -22.92
C THR A 432 -10.20 -10.17 -21.87
N GLU A 433 -9.93 -8.87 -21.99
CA GLU A 433 -9.20 -8.13 -20.99
C GLU A 433 -10.13 -7.58 -19.91
N ILE A 434 -9.76 -7.82 -18.65
CA ILE A 434 -10.37 -7.22 -17.47
C ILE A 434 -9.30 -6.33 -16.82
N THR A 435 -9.43 -5.02 -16.93
CA THR A 435 -8.48 -4.06 -16.35
C THR A 435 -9.19 -2.85 -15.78
N GLY A 436 -9.04 -2.62 -14.47
CA GLY A 436 -9.63 -1.47 -13.79
C GLY A 436 -10.30 -1.82 -12.47
N HIS A 437 -11.12 -0.89 -11.98
CA HIS A 437 -11.90 -1.03 -10.74
C HIS A 437 -13.08 -2.00 -10.89
N ILE A 438 -13.38 -2.75 -9.83
CA ILE A 438 -14.47 -3.72 -9.78
C ILE A 438 -15.41 -3.36 -8.62
N VAL A 439 -16.72 -3.50 -8.85
CA VAL A 439 -17.73 -3.35 -7.80
C VAL A 439 -18.72 -4.50 -7.87
N ALA A 440 -19.10 -5.05 -6.71
CA ALA A 440 -20.13 -6.06 -6.61
C ALA A 440 -21.37 -5.49 -5.90
N HIS A 441 -22.54 -5.65 -6.52
CA HIS A 441 -23.83 -5.34 -5.91
C HIS A 441 -24.48 -6.62 -5.39
N LEU A 442 -24.73 -6.69 -4.08
CA LEU A 442 -25.23 -7.88 -3.39
C LEU A 442 -26.43 -7.54 -2.51
N ASN A 443 -27.40 -8.45 -2.44
CA ASN A 443 -28.58 -8.38 -1.59
C ASN A 443 -28.44 -9.41 -0.47
N VAL A 444 -27.96 -8.95 0.68
CA VAL A 444 -27.52 -9.83 1.76
C VAL A 444 -28.40 -9.74 2.99
N SER A 445 -28.55 -10.83 3.71
CA SER A 445 -29.12 -10.82 5.06
C SER A 445 -28.38 -11.80 5.95
N LEU A 446 -28.75 -11.81 7.23
CA LEU A 446 -28.24 -12.77 8.19
C LEU A 446 -29.38 -13.42 8.99
N SER A 447 -29.12 -14.57 9.61
CA SER A 447 -29.99 -15.17 10.62
C SER A 447 -29.19 -15.83 11.75
N PRO A 448 -29.71 -15.83 12.99
CA PRO A 448 -29.07 -16.53 14.11
C PRO A 448 -29.11 -18.05 13.90
N HIS A 449 -28.19 -18.75 14.54
CA HIS A 449 -28.38 -20.16 14.80
C HIS A 449 -29.57 -20.41 15.74
N ALA A 450 -30.13 -21.61 15.73
CA ALA A 450 -31.20 -22.00 16.65
C ALA A 450 -30.78 -21.86 18.13
N THR A 451 -29.49 -22.10 18.40
CA THR A 451 -28.85 -21.89 19.71
C THR A 451 -27.59 -21.05 19.50
N GLY A 452 -27.56 -19.82 20.03
CA GLY A 452 -26.41 -18.92 19.87
C GLY A 452 -26.77 -17.46 20.13
N PRO A 453 -25.78 -16.55 20.06
CA PRO A 453 -26.04 -15.11 20.11
C PRO A 453 -26.86 -14.66 18.89
N THR A 454 -27.50 -13.51 19.01
CA THR A 454 -28.14 -12.85 17.85
C THR A 454 -27.09 -12.01 17.13
N PRO A 455 -26.65 -12.38 15.92
CA PRO A 455 -25.72 -11.59 15.12
C PRO A 455 -26.31 -10.20 14.80
N SER A 456 -25.42 -9.22 14.67
CA SER A 456 -25.74 -7.80 14.50
C SER A 456 -25.00 -7.15 13.33
N ASP A 457 -24.25 -7.93 12.55
CA ASP A 457 -23.53 -7.44 11.37
C ASP A 457 -23.17 -8.59 10.41
N ILE A 458 -22.73 -8.23 9.21
CA ILE A 458 -22.22 -9.16 8.20
C ILE A 458 -20.87 -8.63 7.73
N ASP A 459 -19.86 -9.48 7.76
CA ASP A 459 -18.60 -9.22 7.07
C ASP A 459 -18.58 -9.98 5.74
N LEU A 460 -18.42 -9.25 4.64
CA LEU A 460 -18.30 -9.77 3.29
C LEU A 460 -16.84 -9.70 2.84
N PHE A 461 -16.33 -10.84 2.42
CA PHE A 461 -15.01 -10.99 1.82
C PHE A 461 -15.23 -11.50 0.39
N LEU A 462 -14.75 -10.75 -0.59
CA LEU A 462 -14.91 -11.06 -2.01
C LEU A 462 -13.56 -11.46 -2.59
N THR A 463 -13.54 -12.51 -3.41
CA THR A 463 -12.33 -12.91 -4.15
C THR A 463 -12.69 -13.15 -5.62
N LEU A 464 -11.91 -12.55 -6.52
CA LEU A 464 -11.97 -12.84 -7.95
C LEU A 464 -10.84 -13.79 -8.32
N ARG A 465 -11.14 -14.89 -9.01
CA ARG A 465 -10.14 -15.88 -9.45
C ARG A 465 -10.21 -16.09 -10.96
N TYR A 466 -9.06 -16.38 -11.55
CA TYR A 466 -8.95 -16.77 -12.94
C TYR A 466 -8.67 -18.27 -13.05
N ILE A 467 -9.50 -18.98 -13.80
CA ILE A 467 -9.28 -20.38 -14.16
C ILE A 467 -8.85 -20.42 -15.62
N SER A 468 -7.65 -20.96 -15.87
CA SER A 468 -7.09 -21.16 -17.21
C SER A 468 -8.00 -22.05 -18.07
N PRO A 469 -7.85 -22.04 -19.41
CA PRO A 469 -8.57 -22.96 -20.30
C PRO A 469 -8.35 -24.44 -19.96
N GLY A 470 -7.22 -24.77 -19.32
CA GLY A 470 -6.91 -26.11 -18.81
C GLY A 470 -7.61 -26.49 -17.51
N GLY A 471 -8.42 -25.61 -16.92
CA GLY A 471 -9.17 -25.87 -15.69
C GLY A 471 -8.39 -25.67 -14.39
N LYS A 472 -7.16 -25.13 -14.47
CA LYS A 472 -6.32 -24.81 -13.30
C LYS A 472 -6.48 -23.34 -12.92
N GLU A 473 -6.57 -23.05 -11.62
CA GLU A 473 -6.49 -21.67 -11.12
C GLU A 473 -5.11 -21.08 -11.40
N VAL A 474 -5.09 -19.86 -11.94
CA VAL A 474 -3.88 -19.09 -12.15
C VAL A 474 -3.63 -18.22 -10.92
N HIS A 475 -2.44 -18.37 -10.34
CA HIS A 475 -1.98 -17.56 -9.22
C HIS A 475 -0.95 -16.55 -9.70
N TYR A 476 -0.89 -15.43 -8.98
CA TYR A 476 0.08 -14.36 -9.23
C TYR A 476 0.98 -14.17 -8.02
N THR A 477 2.10 -13.49 -8.22
CA THR A 477 3.02 -13.13 -7.14
C THR A 477 2.40 -12.06 -6.24
N GLY A 478 2.16 -12.42 -4.99
CA GLY A 478 1.74 -11.50 -3.93
C GLY A 478 2.90 -10.74 -3.31
N THR A 479 2.58 -9.84 -2.36
CA THR A 479 3.54 -8.98 -1.66
C THR A 479 4.76 -9.74 -1.13
N ALA A 480 4.57 -10.92 -0.52
CA ALA A 480 5.66 -11.70 0.08
C ALA A 480 6.20 -12.81 -0.85
N GLY A 481 5.79 -12.82 -2.13
CA GLY A 481 6.03 -13.94 -3.04
C GLY A 481 5.06 -15.11 -2.85
N ASP A 482 3.99 -14.91 -2.09
CA ASP A 482 2.93 -15.90 -1.90
C ASP A 482 1.97 -15.94 -3.12
N PRO A 483 1.32 -17.09 -3.39
CA PRO A 483 0.35 -17.20 -4.48
C PRO A 483 -0.95 -16.48 -4.10
N ILE A 484 -1.35 -15.51 -4.91
CA ILE A 484 -2.58 -14.73 -4.71
C ILE A 484 -3.59 -14.94 -5.85
N PRO A 485 -4.90 -14.71 -5.60
CA PRO A 485 -5.92 -14.62 -6.64
C PRO A 485 -5.84 -13.28 -7.40
N LEU A 486 -6.78 -13.02 -8.31
CA LEU A 486 -6.75 -11.79 -9.14
C LEU A 486 -6.93 -10.51 -8.34
N ALA A 487 -7.88 -10.51 -7.41
CA ALA A 487 -8.31 -9.36 -6.66
C ALA A 487 -9.13 -9.78 -5.44
N LYS A 488 -9.19 -8.89 -4.44
CA LYS A 488 -10.01 -9.05 -3.24
C LYS A 488 -10.80 -7.77 -2.93
N GLY A 489 -11.88 -7.92 -2.19
CA GLY A 489 -12.76 -6.83 -1.77
C GLY A 489 -13.41 -7.12 -0.43
N TRP A 490 -13.80 -6.06 0.28
CA TRP A 490 -14.30 -6.18 1.65
C TRP A 490 -15.42 -5.19 1.93
N LEU A 491 -16.39 -5.62 2.72
CA LEU A 491 -17.36 -4.73 3.33
C LEU A 491 -17.93 -5.33 4.61
N ARG A 492 -17.91 -4.55 5.69
CA ARG A 492 -18.81 -4.76 6.81
C ARG A 492 -20.12 -4.03 6.55
N VAL A 493 -21.24 -4.76 6.58
CA VAL A 493 -22.54 -4.28 6.08
C VAL A 493 -23.10 -3.12 6.91
N SER A 494 -22.74 -3.00 8.19
CA SER A 494 -23.08 -1.79 8.96
C SER A 494 -22.44 -0.50 8.43
N PHE A 495 -21.34 -0.61 7.64
CA PHE A 495 -20.70 0.49 6.93
C PHE A 495 -21.16 0.64 5.46
N ARG A 496 -22.30 0.06 5.07
CA ARG A 496 -22.76 0.05 3.68
C ARG A 496 -23.06 1.42 3.07
N LYS A 497 -23.34 2.45 3.89
CA LYS A 497 -23.75 3.79 3.43
C LYS A 497 -22.68 4.41 2.53
N THR A 498 -23.05 4.68 1.29
CA THR A 498 -22.22 5.41 0.32
C THR A 498 -22.54 6.90 0.36
N ASN A 499 -21.57 7.72 -0.04
CA ASN A 499 -21.74 9.16 -0.23
C ASN A 499 -21.69 9.48 -1.73
N PRO A 500 -22.84 9.55 -2.43
CA PRO A 500 -22.89 9.83 -3.87
C PRO A 500 -22.48 11.26 -4.23
N ASN A 501 -22.47 12.17 -3.25
CA ASN A 501 -22.08 13.57 -3.45
C ASN A 501 -20.57 13.80 -3.26
N HIS A 502 -19.82 12.78 -2.82
CA HIS A 502 -18.38 12.91 -2.64
C HIS A 502 -17.68 13.01 -4.00
N PRO A 503 -16.70 13.92 -4.20
CA PRO A 503 -16.04 14.11 -5.50
C PRO A 503 -15.33 12.87 -6.03
N LYS A 504 -14.92 11.97 -5.13
CA LYS A 504 -14.28 10.68 -5.47
C LYS A 504 -15.28 9.54 -5.74
N HIS A 505 -16.58 9.75 -5.54
CA HIS A 505 -17.59 8.72 -5.79
C HIS A 505 -17.75 8.44 -7.30
N ARG A 506 -17.76 7.16 -7.68
CA ARG A 506 -18.10 6.69 -9.03
C ARG A 506 -18.96 5.44 -8.91
N GLU A 507 -19.77 5.15 -9.92
CA GLU A 507 -20.59 3.92 -9.92
C GLU A 507 -19.72 2.66 -9.82
N TYR A 508 -18.52 2.67 -10.41
CA TYR A 508 -17.55 1.57 -10.35
C TYR A 508 -16.63 1.62 -9.12
N LEU A 509 -16.72 2.67 -8.30
CA LEU A 509 -15.90 2.87 -7.10
C LEU A 509 -16.72 3.64 -6.06
N PRO A 510 -17.65 2.97 -5.35
CA PRO A 510 -18.55 3.62 -4.42
C PRO A 510 -17.77 4.19 -3.23
N TRP A 511 -17.85 5.51 -3.05
CA TRP A 511 -17.22 6.18 -1.92
C TRP A 511 -18.04 6.02 -0.62
N ARG A 512 -17.34 5.73 0.48
CA ARG A 512 -17.86 5.68 1.86
C ARG A 512 -17.00 6.54 2.73
N ASP A 513 -17.55 7.38 3.59
CA ASP A 513 -16.75 8.26 4.44
C ASP A 513 -16.17 7.54 5.67
N TYR A 514 -16.85 6.48 6.13
CA TYR A 514 -16.56 5.70 7.34
C TYR A 514 -16.62 6.54 8.61
N PHE A 515 -17.55 7.49 8.69
CA PHE A 515 -17.81 8.26 9.89
C PHE A 515 -18.71 7.50 10.87
N SER A 516 -18.58 7.81 12.15
CA SER A 516 -19.41 7.25 13.21
C SER A 516 -20.91 7.44 12.96
N THR A 517 -21.29 8.54 12.31
CA THR A 517 -22.67 8.90 11.95
C THR A 517 -23.22 8.17 10.71
N ASP A 518 -22.36 7.44 9.98
CA ASP A 518 -22.75 6.69 8.79
C ASP A 518 -23.19 5.25 9.07
N VAL A 519 -22.97 4.77 10.29
CA VAL A 519 -23.28 3.40 10.69
C VAL A 519 -24.77 3.15 10.57
N GLN A 520 -25.13 2.10 9.84
CA GLN A 520 -26.51 1.66 9.68
C GLN A 520 -26.69 0.27 10.31
N PRO A 521 -27.68 0.07 11.19
CA PRO A 521 -27.87 -1.21 11.87
C PRO A 521 -28.14 -2.35 10.87
N VAL A 522 -27.78 -3.57 11.27
CA VAL A 522 -28.06 -4.80 10.55
C VAL A 522 -28.91 -5.70 11.46
N ILE A 523 -30.17 -5.85 11.08
CA ILE A 523 -31.22 -6.58 11.77
C ILE A 523 -31.37 -7.96 11.11
N PRO A 524 -31.40 -9.07 11.88
CA PRO A 524 -31.68 -10.40 11.35
C PRO A 524 -32.98 -10.48 10.54
N GLY A 525 -32.93 -11.15 9.39
CA GLY A 525 -34.07 -11.32 8.49
C GLY A 525 -34.26 -10.21 7.46
N ASP A 526 -33.81 -8.98 7.73
CA ASP A 526 -33.87 -7.87 6.77
C ASP A 526 -32.83 -8.03 5.65
N VAL A 527 -33.22 -7.66 4.43
CA VAL A 527 -32.35 -7.75 3.24
C VAL A 527 -31.73 -6.39 2.92
N TYR A 528 -30.41 -6.35 2.82
CA TYR A 528 -29.62 -5.15 2.59
C TYR A 528 -28.98 -5.18 1.19
N PRO A 529 -29.33 -4.25 0.29
CA PRO A 529 -28.56 -4.02 -0.93
C PRO A 529 -27.25 -3.30 -0.57
N VAL A 530 -26.12 -3.82 -1.04
CA VAL A 530 -24.79 -3.28 -0.76
C VAL A 530 -23.90 -3.30 -2.00
N ASP A 531 -23.10 -2.24 -2.17
CA ASP A 531 -22.07 -2.16 -3.21
C ASP A 531 -20.67 -2.34 -2.60
N VAL A 532 -20.02 -3.45 -2.87
CA VAL A 532 -18.70 -3.80 -2.31
C VAL A 532 -17.61 -3.46 -3.32
N GLU A 533 -16.64 -2.66 -2.90
CA GLU A 533 -15.42 -2.41 -3.68
C GLU A 533 -14.57 -3.69 -3.71
N VAL A 534 -14.18 -4.12 -4.91
CA VAL A 534 -13.13 -5.11 -5.15
C VAL A 534 -11.98 -4.37 -5.79
N TRP A 535 -10.79 -4.48 -5.21
CA TRP A 535 -9.64 -3.69 -5.61
C TRP A 535 -9.32 -3.87 -7.10
N PRO A 536 -8.78 -2.83 -7.75
CA PRO A 536 -8.52 -2.84 -9.18
C PRO A 536 -7.58 -3.98 -9.57
N THR A 537 -7.75 -4.50 -10.78
CA THR A 537 -6.98 -5.64 -11.27
C THR A 537 -6.61 -5.47 -12.75
N ASN A 538 -5.77 -6.37 -13.23
CA ASN A 538 -5.53 -6.62 -14.64
C ASN A 538 -5.45 -8.12 -14.90
N VAL A 539 -6.12 -8.62 -15.95
CA VAL A 539 -5.91 -9.97 -16.49
C VAL A 539 -6.38 -10.04 -17.94
N ILE A 540 -5.67 -10.81 -18.75
CA ILE A 540 -6.12 -11.26 -20.07
C ILE A 540 -6.69 -12.67 -19.92
N VAL A 541 -8.01 -12.76 -19.90
CA VAL A 541 -8.73 -14.04 -19.84
C VAL A 541 -8.66 -14.69 -21.21
N GLU A 542 -7.89 -15.78 -21.31
CA GLU A 542 -7.77 -16.53 -22.56
C GLU A 542 -9.08 -17.22 -22.94
N LYS A 543 -9.29 -17.44 -24.25
CA LYS A 543 -10.42 -18.24 -24.76
C LYS A 543 -10.48 -19.60 -24.06
N GLY A 544 -11.66 -19.96 -23.55
CA GLY A 544 -11.89 -21.17 -22.76
C GLY A 544 -11.64 -21.01 -21.26
N GLY A 545 -10.97 -19.92 -20.86
CA GLY A 545 -10.79 -19.55 -19.45
C GLY A 545 -12.09 -19.11 -18.80
N LYS A 546 -12.11 -19.08 -17.47
CA LYS A 546 -13.29 -18.70 -16.67
C LYS A 546 -12.91 -17.75 -15.56
N ILE A 547 -13.89 -16.95 -15.14
CA ILE A 547 -13.81 -16.15 -13.93
C ILE A 547 -14.67 -16.82 -12.85
N VAL A 548 -14.12 -16.91 -11.64
CA VAL A 548 -14.85 -17.34 -10.45
C VAL A 548 -14.93 -16.14 -9.50
N PHE A 549 -16.16 -15.81 -9.10
CA PHE A 549 -16.45 -14.81 -8.09
C PHE A 549 -16.89 -15.51 -6.80
N GLU A 550 -16.13 -15.29 -5.74
CA GLU A 550 -16.31 -15.92 -4.44
C GLU A 550 -16.82 -14.91 -3.42
N ILE A 551 -17.82 -15.30 -2.65
CA ILE A 551 -18.33 -14.56 -1.49
C ILE A 551 -18.10 -15.42 -0.26
N SER A 552 -17.29 -14.95 0.68
CA SER A 552 -16.99 -15.63 1.93
C SER A 552 -17.31 -14.76 3.15
N SER A 553 -17.36 -15.40 4.31
CA SER A 553 -17.53 -14.73 5.61
C SER A 553 -16.21 -14.53 6.36
N GLY A 554 -15.07 -14.62 5.67
CA GLY A 554 -13.73 -14.47 6.25
C GLY A 554 -12.64 -14.61 5.18
N ASP A 555 -11.39 -14.36 5.58
CA ASP A 555 -10.24 -14.46 4.68
C ASP A 555 -10.14 -15.83 4.00
N THR A 556 -9.82 -15.81 2.71
CA THR A 556 -9.54 -16.98 1.88
C THR A 556 -8.15 -16.88 1.26
N GLN A 557 -7.71 -17.90 0.52
CA GLN A 557 -6.38 -17.99 -0.09
C GLN A 557 -5.93 -16.66 -0.74
N GLY A 558 -4.65 -16.33 -0.50
CA GLY A 558 -4.03 -15.06 -0.89
C GLY A 558 -4.05 -13.97 0.17
N SER A 559 -4.66 -14.15 1.35
CA SER A 559 -4.62 -13.14 2.43
C SER A 559 -3.28 -13.09 3.20
N GLY A 560 -2.49 -14.17 3.20
CA GLY A 560 -1.15 -14.20 3.82
C GLY A 560 -1.14 -13.66 5.27
N ILE A 561 -0.26 -12.67 5.52
CA ILE A 561 -0.16 -11.96 6.81
C ILE A 561 -1.17 -10.81 6.95
N PHE A 562 -1.99 -10.51 5.93
CA PHE A 562 -2.96 -9.41 5.89
C PHE A 562 -4.37 -9.88 6.26
N GLN A 563 -4.48 -10.69 7.31
CA GLN A 563 -5.74 -11.25 7.77
C GLN A 563 -6.54 -10.26 8.62
N HIS A 564 -7.84 -10.50 8.65
CA HIS A 564 -8.87 -9.77 9.37
C HIS A 564 -9.50 -10.72 10.39
N ASN A 565 -8.85 -10.99 11.51
CA ASN A 565 -9.36 -11.98 12.47
C ASN A 565 -9.21 -11.53 13.93
N HIS A 566 -9.13 -10.22 14.16
CA HIS A 566 -9.17 -9.65 15.49
C HIS A 566 -10.43 -10.10 16.28
N PRO A 567 -10.26 -10.74 17.45
CA PRO A 567 -11.34 -11.45 18.14
C PRO A 567 -12.45 -10.53 18.64
N GLU A 568 -12.15 -9.26 18.94
CA GLU A 568 -13.18 -8.30 19.36
C GLU A 568 -13.89 -7.64 18.17
N ASP A 569 -13.18 -7.39 17.07
CA ASP A 569 -13.75 -6.75 15.88
C ASP A 569 -14.69 -7.73 15.15
N ARG A 570 -14.32 -9.02 15.18
CA ARG A 570 -15.02 -10.15 14.55
C ARG A 570 -15.44 -11.22 15.56
N SER A 571 -16.04 -10.80 16.68
CA SER A 571 -16.49 -11.71 17.72
C SER A 571 -17.66 -12.59 17.31
N GLU A 572 -17.78 -13.77 17.92
CA GLU A 572 -18.94 -14.67 17.74
C GLU A 572 -20.26 -13.98 18.11
N ALA A 573 -20.27 -13.20 19.18
CA ALA A 573 -21.44 -12.44 19.62
C ALA A 573 -21.98 -11.49 18.53
N LYS A 574 -21.10 -10.97 17.68
CA LYS A 574 -21.45 -10.03 16.62
C LYS A 574 -21.84 -10.72 15.32
N LEU A 575 -21.14 -11.79 14.95
CA LEU A 575 -21.17 -12.33 13.59
C LEU A 575 -21.69 -13.77 13.47
N ALA A 576 -21.72 -14.57 14.54
CA ALA A 576 -22.05 -16.00 14.43
C ALA A 576 -23.51 -16.21 13.96
N GLY A 577 -23.70 -17.11 13.00
CA GLY A 577 -24.98 -17.35 12.33
C GLY A 577 -24.81 -17.70 10.86
N LEU A 578 -25.90 -17.61 10.12
CA LEU A 578 -25.91 -17.83 8.67
C LEU A 578 -25.99 -16.51 7.93
N ASN A 579 -25.11 -16.34 6.94
CA ASN A 579 -25.22 -15.29 5.94
C ASN A 579 -26.04 -15.80 4.74
N HIS A 580 -26.77 -14.89 4.11
CA HIS A 580 -27.65 -15.20 2.99
C HIS A 580 -27.43 -14.24 1.83
N LEU A 581 -27.46 -14.77 0.61
CA LEU A 581 -27.58 -14.01 -0.63
C LEU A 581 -28.96 -14.26 -1.23
N HIS A 582 -29.72 -13.20 -1.49
CA HIS A 582 -31.11 -13.28 -1.93
C HIS A 582 -31.28 -12.99 -3.41
N PHE A 583 -32.15 -13.74 -4.07
CA PHE A 583 -32.49 -13.62 -5.47
C PHE A 583 -34.00 -13.46 -5.63
N GLY A 584 -34.43 -12.55 -6.48
CA GLY A 584 -35.83 -12.30 -6.78
C GLY A 584 -35.99 -11.22 -7.83
N GLU A 585 -37.23 -10.91 -8.19
CA GLU A 585 -37.54 -9.92 -9.24
C GLU A 585 -36.86 -8.55 -9.01
N LYS A 586 -36.76 -8.12 -7.75
CA LYS A 586 -36.10 -6.86 -7.35
C LYS A 586 -34.76 -7.06 -6.62
N LEU A 587 -34.33 -8.29 -6.41
CA LEU A 587 -33.12 -8.65 -5.68
C LEU A 587 -32.11 -9.25 -6.67
N VAL A 588 -31.50 -8.36 -7.45
CA VAL A 588 -30.58 -8.71 -8.53
C VAL A 588 -29.16 -8.54 -8.01
N ASN A 589 -28.33 -9.59 -8.10
CA ASN A 589 -26.94 -9.57 -7.67
C ASN A 589 -26.01 -9.60 -8.88
N TYR A 590 -24.96 -8.80 -8.88
CA TYR A 590 -23.99 -8.78 -9.97
C TYR A 590 -22.61 -8.32 -9.51
N VAL A 591 -21.57 -8.73 -10.23
CA VAL A 591 -20.26 -8.10 -10.20
C VAL A 591 -20.05 -7.35 -11.51
N THR A 592 -19.60 -6.10 -11.43
CA THR A 592 -19.31 -5.28 -12.61
C THR A 592 -17.83 -5.40 -12.92
N LEU A 593 -17.50 -6.01 -14.06
CA LEU A 593 -16.14 -6.22 -14.52
C LEU A 593 -15.73 -5.13 -15.53
N PRO A 594 -14.53 -4.53 -15.39
CA PRO A 594 -14.03 -3.49 -16.30
C PRO A 594 -13.45 -4.13 -17.57
N ILE A 595 -14.31 -4.45 -18.54
CA ILE A 595 -13.89 -5.07 -19.80
C ILE A 595 -13.24 -4.02 -20.69
N VAL A 596 -12.00 -4.22 -21.13
CA VAL A 596 -11.28 -3.29 -22.01
C VAL A 596 -11.28 -3.84 -23.43
N PRO A 597 -11.98 -3.20 -24.39
CA PRO A 597 -11.89 -3.58 -25.79
C PRO A 597 -10.46 -3.47 -26.33
N PRO A 598 -10.08 -4.30 -27.32
CA PRO A 598 -8.83 -4.13 -28.06
C PRO A 598 -8.67 -2.69 -28.60
N LYS A 599 -7.42 -2.25 -28.73
CA LYS A 599 -7.10 -0.95 -29.35
C LYS A 599 -7.36 -0.96 -30.86
#